data_AF-A0AAW2EI77-F1
#
_entry.id   AF-A0AAW2EI77-F1
#
_cell.length_a   1.000
_cell.length_b   1.000
_cell.length_c   1.000
_cell.angle_alpha   90.00
_cell.angle_beta   90.00
_cell.angle_gamma   90.00
#
_symmetry.space_group_name_H-M   'P 1'
#
loop_
_entity.id
_entity.type
_entity.pdbx_description
1 polymer ?
#
loop_
_entity_poly.entity_id
_entity_poly.type
_entity_poly.pdbx_seq_one_letter_code
_entity_poly.pdbx_strand_id
1 'polypeptide(L)'
;MDKPEEFFRQITFSCALLVHLFFESFQAQRLIDHSSLVHTSLTSVPWYQTSSRTRKILIFMIMKTREPCVLTAGKMYVISMDTFSTIVRTSVSYFTMLRSVYN
;
A
#
# COMPACT_ATOMS: atom_id res chain seq x y z
N MET A 1 13.96 29.27 -22.10
CA MET A 1 13.59 27.84 -21.94
C MET A 1 14.83 27.03 -22.34
N ASP A 2 15.94 27.22 -21.63
CA ASP A 2 17.26 27.24 -22.28
C ASP A 2 18.11 25.98 -22.13
N LYS A 3 17.57 24.88 -21.61
CA LYS A 3 18.27 23.58 -21.44
C LYS A 3 17.31 22.38 -21.47
N PRO A 4 16.83 21.93 -22.65
CA PRO A 4 15.88 20.82 -22.76
C PRO A 4 16.37 19.53 -22.06
N GLU A 5 17.68 19.30 -22.03
CA GLU A 5 18.33 18.17 -21.37
C GLU A 5 18.05 18.09 -19.86
N GLU A 6 17.96 19.23 -19.17
CA GLU A 6 17.69 19.26 -17.73
C GLU A 6 16.23 18.90 -17.43
N PHE A 7 15.31 19.35 -18.29
CA PHE A 7 13.89 19.01 -18.21
C PHE A 7 13.65 17.52 -18.45
N PHE A 8 14.25 16.94 -19.50
CA PHE A 8 14.18 15.50 -19.77
C PHE A 8 14.75 14.67 -18.62
N ARG A 9 15.89 15.11 -18.05
CA ARG A 9 16.48 14.47 -16.89
C ARG A 9 15.51 14.47 -15.70
N GLN A 10 14.87 15.61 -15.41
CA GLN A 10 13.94 15.73 -14.27
C GLN A 10 12.67 14.91 -14.43
N ILE A 11 12.11 14.86 -15.65
CA ILE A 11 11.00 13.95 -15.97
C ILE A 11 11.42 12.50 -15.73
N THR A 12 12.57 12.10 -16.25
CA THR A 12 13.06 10.72 -16.13
C THR A 12 13.21 10.30 -14.67
N PHE A 13 13.83 11.15 -13.84
CA PHE A 13 13.94 10.90 -12.40
C PHE A 13 12.56 10.81 -11.71
N SER A 14 11.65 11.72 -12.04
CA SER A 14 10.30 11.72 -11.46
C SER A 14 9.52 10.46 -11.84
N CYS A 15 9.59 10.04 -13.11
CA CYS A 15 8.98 8.80 -13.58
C CYS A 15 9.60 7.58 -12.88
N ALA A 16 10.92 7.52 -12.74
CA ALA A 16 11.59 6.42 -12.04
C ALA A 16 11.14 6.31 -10.58
N LEU A 17 11.03 7.44 -9.86
CA LEU A 17 10.53 7.47 -8.49
C LEU A 17 9.07 7.00 -8.38
N LEU A 18 8.21 7.43 -9.30
CA LEU A 18 6.81 7.00 -9.34
C LEU A 18 6.68 5.50 -9.62
N VAL A 19 7.46 4.97 -10.56
CA VAL A 19 7.48 3.53 -10.86
C VAL A 19 7.96 2.73 -9.66
N HIS A 20 9.03 3.17 -9.00
CA HIS A 20 9.54 2.51 -7.80
C HIS A 20 8.49 2.49 -6.68
N LEU A 21 7.87 3.64 -6.38
CA LEU A 21 6.82 3.75 -5.38
C LEU A 21 5.59 2.91 -5.74
N PHE A 22 5.25 2.82 -7.03
CA PHE A 22 4.16 1.98 -7.51
C PHE A 22 4.42 0.49 -7.23
N PHE A 23 5.63 0.00 -7.52
CA PHE A 23 5.97 -1.41 -7.25
C PHE A 23 5.90 -1.74 -5.75
N GLU A 24 6.47 -0.88 -4.90
CA GLU A 24 6.39 -1.03 -3.44
C GLU A 24 4.93 -1.04 -2.96
N SER A 25 4.12 -0.09 -3.44
CA SER A 25 2.71 0.05 -3.06
C SER A 25 1.85 -1.12 -3.55
N PHE A 26 2.14 -1.63 -4.74
CA PHE A 26 1.45 -2.78 -5.31
C PHE A 26 1.77 -4.07 -4.54
N GLN A 27 3.04 -4.30 -4.21
CA GLN A 27 3.46 -5.45 -3.42
C GLN A 27 2.89 -5.40 -1.99
N ALA A 28 2.94 -4.22 -1.36
CA ALA A 28 2.35 -4.01 -0.04
C ALA A 28 0.84 -4.25 -0.04
N GLN A 29 0.12 -3.76 -1.06
CA GLN A 29 -1.32 -4.01 -1.18
C GLN A 29 -1.63 -5.51 -1.30
N ARG A 30 -0.90 -6.24 -2.14
CA ARG A 30 -1.07 -7.70 -2.28
C ARG A 30 -0.84 -8.43 -0.96
N LEU A 31 0.12 -7.98 -0.16
CA LEU A 31 0.39 -8.54 1.16
C LEU A 31 -0.79 -8.32 2.13
N ILE A 32 -1.34 -7.10 2.15
CA ILE A 32 -2.52 -6.75 2.95
C ILE A 32 -3.73 -7.59 2.55
N ASP A 33 -3.99 -7.70 1.24
CA ASP A 33 -5.12 -8.45 0.70
C ASP A 33 -5.00 -9.94 1.03
N HIS A 34 -3.81 -10.52 0.85
CA HIS A 34 -3.57 -11.93 1.15
C HIS A 34 -3.69 -12.23 2.65
N SER A 35 -3.15 -11.35 3.50
CA SER A 35 -3.29 -11.48 4.95
C SER A 35 -4.76 -11.43 5.38
N SER A 36 -5.55 -10.54 4.79
CA SER A 36 -6.99 -10.39 5.07
C SER A 36 -7.78 -11.61 4.59
N LEU A 37 -7.39 -12.20 3.45
CA LEU A 37 -8.00 -13.41 2.92
C LEU A 37 -7.74 -14.62 3.82
N VAL A 38 -6.54 -14.74 4.38
CA VAL A 38 -6.23 -15.79 5.38
C VAL A 38 -7.14 -15.65 6.60
N HIS A 39 -7.32 -14.43 7.12
CA HIS A 39 -8.22 -14.18 8.23
C HIS A 39 -9.66 -14.59 7.91
N THR A 40 -10.17 -14.12 6.77
CA THR A 40 -11.52 -14.43 6.30
C THR A 40 -11.72 -15.94 6.15
N SER A 41 -10.75 -16.64 5.56
CA SER A 41 -10.77 -18.08 5.40
C SER A 41 -10.85 -18.80 6.75
N LEU A 42 -10.02 -18.41 7.72
CA LEU A 42 -10.03 -18.99 9.07
C LEU A 42 -11.37 -18.76 9.79
N THR A 43 -11.99 -17.58 9.63
CA THR A 43 -13.28 -17.27 10.26
C THR A 43 -14.46 -18.01 9.62
N SER A 44 -14.34 -18.38 8.34
CA SER A 44 -15.39 -19.12 7.60
C SER A 44 -15.46 -20.60 7.98
N VAL A 45 -14.40 -21.17 8.56
CA VAL A 45 -14.38 -22.56 9.02
C VAL A 45 -15.34 -22.74 10.20
N PRO A 46 -16.16 -23.81 10.25
CA PRO A 46 -17.00 -24.15 11.40
C PRO A 46 -16.12 -24.65 12.57
N TRP A 47 -15.36 -23.74 13.17
CA TRP A 47 -14.37 -24.01 14.22
C TRP A 47 -15.00 -24.69 15.45
N TYR A 48 -16.29 -24.44 15.70
CA TYR A 48 -17.06 -25.06 16.78
C TYR A 48 -17.33 -26.56 16.56
N GLN A 49 -17.18 -27.09 15.34
CA GLN A 49 -17.31 -28.52 15.02
C GLN A 49 -15.97 -29.26 14.97
N THR A 50 -14.83 -28.54 15.04
CA THR A 50 -13.50 -29.17 15.04
C THR A 50 -13.09 -29.73 16.40
N SER A 51 -12.10 -30.63 16.38
CA SER A 51 -11.49 -31.23 17.58
C SER A 51 -10.99 -30.18 18.58
N SER A 52 -10.91 -30.53 19.87
CA SER A 52 -10.50 -29.59 20.93
C SER A 52 -9.10 -29.00 20.71
N ARG A 53 -8.17 -29.78 20.14
CA ARG A 53 -6.82 -29.32 19.79
C ARG A 53 -6.85 -28.35 18.61
N THR A 54 -7.52 -28.70 17.52
CA THR A 54 -7.61 -27.87 16.31
C THR A 54 -8.34 -26.56 16.60
N ARG A 55 -9.41 -26.60 17.40
CA ARG A 55 -10.17 -25.41 17.80
C ARG A 55 -9.31 -24.36 18.51
N LYS A 56 -8.48 -24.79 19.47
CA LYS A 56 -7.56 -23.87 20.17
C LYS A 56 -6.58 -23.19 19.20
N ILE A 57 -6.06 -23.96 18.24
CA ILE A 57 -5.14 -23.44 17.21
C ILE A 57 -5.85 -22.44 16.29
N LEU A 58 -7.05 -22.78 15.81
CA LEU A 58 -7.85 -21.90 14.96
C LEU A 58 -8.18 -20.57 15.66
N ILE A 59 -8.63 -20.62 16.92
CA ILE A 59 -8.92 -19.42 17.70
C ILE A 59 -7.66 -18.54 17.82
N PHE A 60 -6.51 -19.14 18.13
CA PHE A 60 -5.25 -18.41 18.21
C PHE A 60 -4.86 -17.77 16.86
N MET A 61 -5.01 -18.50 15.76
CA MET A 61 -4.74 -17.99 14.40
C MET A 61 -5.70 -16.86 14.02
N ILE A 62 -7.00 -16.99 14.31
CA ILE A 62 -7.99 -15.93 14.09
C ILE A 62 -7.60 -14.69 14.89
N MET A 63 -7.26 -14.83 16.18
CA MET A 63 -6.82 -13.71 17.01
C MET A 63 -5.57 -13.01 16.44
N LYS A 64 -4.62 -13.78 15.91
CA LYS A 64 -3.37 -13.26 15.34
C LYS A 64 -3.54 -12.58 13.98
N THR A 65 -4.47 -13.05 13.17
CA THR A 65 -4.70 -12.56 11.80
C THR A 65 -5.75 -11.44 11.71
N ARG A 66 -6.34 -11.04 12.85
CA ARG A 66 -7.30 -9.92 12.92
C ARG A 66 -6.76 -8.63 12.32
N GLU A 67 -5.48 -8.35 12.57
CA GLU A 67 -4.81 -7.21 11.94
C GLU A 67 -4.06 -7.70 10.71
N PRO A 68 -4.33 -7.13 9.52
CA PRO A 68 -3.62 -7.53 8.32
C PRO A 68 -2.14 -7.17 8.43
N CYS A 69 -1.29 -7.96 7.79
CA CYS A 69 0.12 -7.64 7.67
C CYS A 69 0.28 -6.39 6.79
N VAL A 70 0.59 -5.27 7.42
CA VAL A 70 0.79 -3.96 6.76
C VAL A 70 2.26 -3.58 6.73
N LEU A 71 2.70 -3.02 5.61
CA LEU A 71 4.01 -2.39 5.51
C LEU A 71 3.85 -0.91 5.84
N THR A 72 4.64 -0.38 6.78
CA THR A 72 4.57 1.05 7.15
C THR A 72 5.83 1.81 6.73
N ALA A 73 5.67 2.95 6.06
CA ALA A 73 6.73 3.92 5.84
C ALA A 73 6.99 4.70 7.12
N GLY A 74 8.13 4.45 7.78
CA GLY A 74 8.57 5.17 8.98
C GLY A 74 7.59 5.12 10.16
N LYS A 75 6.71 4.12 10.23
CA LYS A 75 5.58 4.01 11.19
C LYS A 75 4.52 5.12 11.09
N MET A 76 4.57 5.96 10.06
CA MET A 76 3.63 7.07 9.88
C MET A 76 2.53 6.74 8.88
N TYR A 77 2.88 6.05 7.78
CA TYR A 77 1.94 5.74 6.69
C TYR A 77 1.94 4.26 6.38
N VAL A 78 0.75 3.67 6.23
CA VAL A 78 0.62 2.35 5.64
C VAL A 78 0.88 2.46 4.14
N ILE A 79 1.85 1.72 3.64
CA ILE A 79 2.16 1.65 2.22
C ILE A 79 1.05 0.81 1.56
N SER A 80 0.32 1.44 0.65
CA SER A 80 -0.82 0.86 -0.05
C SER A 80 -1.06 1.60 -1.36
N MET A 81 -1.91 1.05 -2.23
CA MET A 81 -2.30 1.72 -3.48
C MET A 81 -3.10 3.00 -3.23
N ASP A 82 -3.79 3.09 -2.09
CA ASP A 82 -4.48 4.29 -1.64
C ASP A 82 -3.48 5.42 -1.31
N THR A 83 -2.45 5.10 -0.52
CA THR A 83 -1.38 6.05 -0.18
C THR A 83 -0.62 6.50 -1.43
N PHE A 84 -0.33 5.59 -2.37
CA PHE A 84 0.24 5.94 -3.68
C PHE A 84 -0.63 6.95 -4.43
N SER A 85 -1.93 6.67 -4.56
CA SER A 85 -2.87 7.53 -5.25
C SER A 85 -2.95 8.92 -4.61
N THR A 86 -2.90 8.98 -3.29
CA THR A 86 -2.86 10.22 -2.52
C THR A 86 -1.59 11.02 -2.81
N ILE A 87 -0.42 10.37 -2.84
CA ILE A 87 0.86 11.02 -3.18
C ILE A 87 0.84 11.59 -4.60
N VAL A 88 0.37 10.83 -5.58
CA VAL A 88 0.29 11.30 -6.98
C VAL A 88 -0.67 12.48 -7.11
N ARG A 89 -1.87 12.39 -6.54
CA ARG A 89 -2.88 13.46 -6.56
C ARG A 89 -2.33 14.75 -5.94
N THR A 90 -1.69 14.62 -4.79
CA THR A 90 -1.11 15.74 -4.05
C THR A 90 0.01 16.40 -4.87
N SER A 91 0.87 15.59 -5.51
CA SER A 91 1.95 16.07 -6.38
C SER A 91 1.41 16.88 -7.58
N VAL A 92 0.38 16.37 -8.25
CA VAL A 92 -0.29 17.07 -9.36
C VAL A 92 -0.98 18.35 -8.88
N SER A 93 -1.62 18.31 -7.71
CA SER A 93 -2.26 19.50 -7.12
C SER A 93 -1.25 20.60 -6.84
N TYR A 94 -0.10 20.28 -6.23
CA TYR A 94 0.97 21.24 -6.00
C TYR A 94 1.54 21.78 -7.31
N PHE A 95 1.73 20.92 -8.32
CA PHE A 95 2.18 21.35 -9.64
C PHE A 95 1.20 22.35 -10.29
N THR A 96 -0.09 22.05 -10.27
CA THR A 96 -1.14 22.96 -10.79
C THR A 96 -1.18 24.27 -10.02
N MET A 97 -1.08 24.24 -8.69
CA MET A 97 -1.07 25.44 -7.86
C MET A 97 0.12 26.35 -8.20
N LEU A 98 1.33 25.79 -8.30
CA LEU A 98 2.52 26.54 -8.69
C LEU A 98 2.38 27.14 -10.09
N ARG A 99 1.83 26.38 -11.03
CA ARG A 99 1.54 26.88 -12.39
C ARG A 99 0.55 28.04 -12.36
N SER A 100 -0.46 28.01 -11.49
CA SER A 100 -1.45 29.09 -11.35
C SER A 100 -0.91 30.33 -10.66
N VAL A 101 0.13 30.22 -9.83
CA VAL A 101 0.77 31.39 -9.18
C VAL A 101 1.76 32.06 -10.14
N TYR A 102 2.40 31.27 -11.01
CA TYR A 102 3.35 31.79 -12.00
C TYR A 102 2.68 32.38 -13.25
N ASN A 103 1.43 31.99 -13.54
CA ASN A 103 0.66 32.41 -14.70
C ASN A 103 -0.35 33.50 -14.33
#